data_AF-Q0A686-F1
#
_entry.id   AF-Q0A686-F1
#
_cell.length_a   1.000
_cell.length_b   1.000
_cell.length_c   1.000
_cell.angle_alpha   90.00
_cell.angle_beta   90.00
_cell.angle_gamma   90.00
#
_symmetry.space_group_name_H-M   'P 1'
#
loop_
_entity.id
_entity.type
_entity.pdbx_description
1 polymer ?
#
loop_
_entity_poly.entity_id
_entity_poly.type
_entity_poly.pdbx_seq_one_letter_code
_entity_poly.pdbx_strand_id
1 'polypeptide(L)'
;MRTRARPKRNSKRRLHPELTVERRRALAQCVKYVGSPLHKRNPGDFGLTPPVAARPGKSLCDDVSIFERDKAQVLLREGVQAGLVSRDADEGFPRHIWMVHEGRVIEARCDNMEAGTYHGYPLEADDPMADAVKREWSRRQAE
;
A
#
# COMPACT_ATOMS: atom_id res chain seq x y z
N MET A 1 -27.53 17.06 -15.87
CA MET A 1 -26.06 17.02 -15.63
C MET A 1 -25.82 16.91 -14.13
N ARG A 2 -25.42 15.73 -13.62
CA ARG A 2 -25.08 15.57 -12.20
C ARG A 2 -23.62 15.94 -12.01
N THR A 3 -23.36 17.06 -11.35
CA THR A 3 -22.03 17.48 -10.91
C THR A 3 -21.42 16.40 -10.02
N ARG A 4 -20.34 15.75 -10.49
CA ARG A 4 -19.52 14.85 -9.66
C ARG A 4 -18.97 15.67 -8.50
N ALA A 5 -19.45 15.41 -7.29
CA ALA A 5 -18.88 15.99 -6.09
C ALA A 5 -17.40 15.58 -6.01
N ARG A 6 -16.47 16.56 -5.98
CA ARG A 6 -15.05 16.27 -5.70
C ARG A 6 -14.98 15.52 -4.36
N PRO A 7 -14.36 14.34 -4.29
CA PRO A 7 -14.26 13.64 -3.02
C PRO A 7 -13.46 14.51 -2.04
N LYS A 8 -13.94 14.61 -0.80
CA LYS A 8 -13.25 15.29 0.30
C LYS A 8 -11.80 14.81 0.32
N ARG A 9 -10.83 15.73 0.12
CA ARG A 9 -9.39 15.45 0.28
C ARG A 9 -9.18 14.80 1.64
N ASN A 10 -8.96 13.48 1.67
CA ASN A 10 -8.60 12.79 2.90
C ASN A 10 -7.23 13.31 3.32
N SER A 11 -7.18 14.18 4.33
CA SER A 11 -5.96 14.86 4.79
C SER A 11 -4.86 13.87 5.20
N LYS A 12 -5.22 12.61 5.47
CA LYS A 12 -4.33 11.52 5.88
C LYS A 12 -3.67 10.79 4.69
N ARG A 13 -4.20 10.91 3.46
CA ARG A 13 -3.59 10.34 2.24
C ARG A 13 -2.74 11.39 1.55
N ARG A 14 -1.60 11.71 2.16
CA ARG A 14 -0.59 12.63 1.62
C ARG A 14 0.77 11.96 1.67
N LEU A 15 1.48 11.99 0.54
CA LEU A 15 2.87 11.53 0.46
C LEU A 15 3.77 12.37 1.36
N HIS A 16 4.74 11.71 1.96
CA HIS A 16 5.85 12.37 2.62
C HIS A 16 6.67 13.12 1.56
N PRO A 17 6.93 14.44 1.74
CA PRO A 17 7.61 15.25 0.73
C PRO A 17 9.01 14.73 0.46
N GLU A 18 9.78 14.46 1.52
CA GLU A 18 11.17 14.05 1.41
C GLU A 18 11.59 13.29 2.68
N LEU A 19 11.48 11.95 2.64
CA LEU A 19 11.93 11.13 3.77
C LEU A 19 13.42 10.81 3.57
N THR A 20 14.23 10.99 4.62
CA THR A 20 15.67 10.76 4.55
C THR A 20 16.00 9.32 4.13
N VAL A 21 17.15 9.12 3.48
CA VAL A 21 17.58 7.79 3.01
C VAL A 21 17.72 6.82 4.18
N GLU A 22 18.24 7.29 5.30
CA GLU A 22 18.43 6.52 6.53
C GLU A 22 17.09 6.05 7.08
N ARG A 23 16.10 6.95 7.13
CA ARG A 23 14.76 6.61 7.60
C ARG A 23 14.06 5.62 6.67
N ARG A 24 14.19 5.81 5.35
CA ARG A 24 13.67 4.86 4.34
C ARG A 24 14.27 3.47 4.52
N ARG A 25 15.60 3.38 4.70
CA ARG A 25 16.30 2.10 4.94
C ARG A 25 15.84 1.43 6.22
N ALA A 26 15.78 2.17 7.33
CA ALA A 26 15.32 1.66 8.62
C ALA A 26 13.88 1.13 8.55
N LEU A 27 12.97 1.88 7.92
CA LEU A 27 11.58 1.44 7.75
C LEU A 27 11.50 0.18 6.88
N ALA A 28 12.22 0.13 5.75
CA ALA A 28 12.16 -1.02 4.84
C ALA A 28 12.62 -2.33 5.50
N GLN A 29 13.51 -2.27 6.49
CA GLN A 29 13.93 -3.44 7.26
C GLN A 29 12.84 -3.92 8.23
N CYS A 30 12.01 -3.01 8.74
CA CYS A 30 11.08 -3.30 9.83
C CYS A 30 9.65 -3.61 9.38
N VAL A 31 9.20 -3.08 8.23
CA VAL A 31 7.83 -3.29 7.75
C VAL A 31 7.56 -4.74 7.34
N LYS A 32 6.37 -5.25 7.66
CA LYS A 32 5.95 -6.62 7.39
C LYS A 32 4.61 -6.66 6.67
N TYR A 33 4.55 -7.34 5.54
CA TYR A 33 3.32 -7.64 4.84
C TYR A 33 2.70 -8.90 5.42
N VAL A 34 1.54 -8.76 6.08
CA VAL A 34 0.77 -9.89 6.61
C VAL A 34 -0.33 -10.31 5.62
N GLY A 35 -0.83 -9.33 4.86
CA GLY A 35 -1.95 -9.48 3.94
C GLY A 35 -3.27 -9.79 4.67
N SER A 36 -4.40 -9.45 4.04
CA SER A 36 -5.70 -9.63 4.68
C SER A 36 -6.31 -11.01 4.34
N PRO A 37 -6.82 -11.78 5.31
CA PRO A 37 -7.63 -12.98 5.05
C PRO A 37 -8.91 -12.70 4.25
N LEU A 38 -9.38 -11.43 4.22
CA LEU A 38 -10.61 -11.04 3.54
C LEU A 38 -10.51 -10.87 2.01
N HIS A 39 -9.29 -10.89 1.46
CA HIS A 39 -9.02 -10.54 0.05
C HIS A 39 -8.17 -11.59 -0.68
N LYS A 40 -8.11 -12.82 -0.15
CA LYS A 40 -7.32 -13.91 -0.70
C LYS A 40 -8.21 -15.10 -0.96
N ARG A 41 -8.19 -15.59 -2.19
CA ARG A 41 -8.92 -16.79 -2.60
C ARG A 41 -8.37 -18.07 -1.97
N ASN A 42 -7.08 -18.08 -1.58
CA ASN A 42 -6.41 -19.18 -0.87
C ASN A 42 -5.73 -18.70 0.43
N PRO A 43 -6.42 -18.72 1.58
CA PRO A 43 -5.87 -18.32 2.88
C PRO A 43 -4.80 -19.28 3.43
N GLY A 44 -4.73 -20.52 2.92
CA GLY A 44 -3.80 -21.56 3.39
C GLY A 44 -2.32 -21.22 3.23
N ASP A 45 -1.93 -20.53 2.15
CA ASP A 45 -0.52 -20.16 1.88
C ASP A 45 0.03 -19.08 2.83
N PHE A 46 -0.82 -18.53 3.70
CA PHE A 46 -0.46 -17.54 4.71
C PHE A 46 -0.54 -18.09 6.14
N GLY A 47 -0.74 -19.40 6.32
CA GLY A 47 -0.95 -20.01 7.65
C GLY A 47 -2.25 -19.57 8.32
N LEU A 48 -3.26 -19.21 7.52
CA LEU A 48 -4.56 -18.73 8.00
C LEU A 48 -5.63 -19.82 7.78
N THR A 49 -6.35 -20.20 8.85
CA THR A 49 -7.39 -21.24 8.84
C THR A 49 -8.77 -20.64 8.43
N PRO A 50 -9.56 -21.23 7.50
CA PRO A 50 -10.74 -20.57 6.86
C PRO A 50 -12.12 -21.09 7.35
N PRO A 51 -13.29 -20.50 6.93
CA PRO A 51 -13.49 -19.55 5.83
C PRO A 51 -14.29 -18.28 6.19
N VAL A 52 -14.02 -17.18 5.49
CA VAL A 52 -15.05 -16.14 5.31
C VAL A 52 -15.08 -15.76 3.85
N ALA A 53 -16.20 -16.08 3.20
CA ALA A 53 -16.50 -15.73 1.83
C ALA A 53 -16.09 -14.28 1.52
N ALA A 54 -15.42 -14.08 0.37
CA ALA A 54 -15.14 -12.75 -0.15
C ALA A 54 -16.45 -11.96 -0.21
N ARG A 55 -16.57 -10.88 0.58
CA ARG A 55 -17.76 -10.02 0.54
C ARG A 55 -17.82 -9.36 -0.84
N PRO A 56 -18.97 -9.36 -1.53
CA PRO A 56 -19.13 -8.65 -2.80
C PRO A 56 -18.74 -7.18 -2.65
N GLY A 57 -17.92 -6.65 -3.55
CA GLY A 57 -17.54 -5.23 -3.58
C GLY A 57 -16.23 -4.89 -2.86
N LYS A 58 -15.38 -5.87 -2.55
CA LYS A 58 -14.03 -5.64 -2.03
C LYS A 58 -12.99 -5.98 -3.10
N SER A 59 -12.28 -4.98 -3.62
CA SER A 59 -11.22 -5.14 -4.62
C SER A 59 -10.18 -6.15 -4.09
N LEU A 60 -9.96 -7.23 -4.82
CA LEU A 60 -9.10 -8.32 -4.39
C LEU A 60 -7.64 -7.95 -4.68
N CYS A 61 -6.70 -8.48 -3.88
CA CYS A 61 -5.29 -8.47 -4.28
C CYS A 61 -5.06 -9.32 -5.55
N ASP A 62 -6.01 -10.20 -5.89
CA ASP A 62 -6.03 -11.01 -7.11
C ASP A 62 -6.04 -10.14 -8.39
N ASP A 63 -6.65 -8.96 -8.37
CA ASP A 63 -6.71 -8.06 -9.54
C ASP A 63 -5.32 -7.52 -9.92
N VAL A 64 -4.35 -7.55 -8.99
CA VAL A 64 -2.97 -7.07 -9.21
C VAL A 64 -1.97 -8.21 -9.28
N SER A 65 -2.42 -9.46 -9.40
CA SER A 65 -1.55 -10.64 -9.51
C SER A 65 -0.47 -10.75 -8.41
N ILE A 66 -0.79 -10.28 -7.20
CA ILE A 66 0.06 -10.45 -6.01
C ILE A 66 -0.50 -11.61 -5.21
N PHE A 67 -0.13 -12.82 -5.62
CA PHE A 67 -0.58 -14.07 -5.00
C PHE A 67 0.37 -14.53 -3.89
N GLU A 68 1.60 -14.02 -3.88
CA GLU A 68 2.66 -14.46 -2.97
C GLU A 68 2.97 -13.38 -1.93
N ARG A 69 3.01 -13.80 -0.66
CA ARG A 69 3.38 -12.92 0.46
C ARG A 69 4.76 -12.30 0.26
N ASP A 70 5.71 -13.08 -0.25
CA ASP A 70 7.09 -12.64 -0.38
C ASP A 70 7.22 -11.60 -1.50
N LYS A 71 6.49 -11.76 -2.62
CA LYS A 71 6.36 -10.72 -3.65
C LYS A 71 5.73 -9.44 -3.07
N ALA A 72 4.66 -9.56 -2.28
CA ALA A 72 4.03 -8.41 -1.61
C ALA A 72 4.99 -7.71 -0.62
N GLN A 73 5.78 -8.50 0.11
CA GLN A 73 6.78 -7.99 1.04
C GLN A 73 7.90 -7.23 0.32
N VAL A 74 8.35 -7.72 -0.84
CA VAL A 74 9.34 -7.02 -1.69
C VAL A 74 8.77 -5.69 -2.17
N LEU A 75 7.57 -5.69 -2.76
CA LEU A 75 6.90 -4.46 -3.22
C LEU A 75 6.69 -3.45 -2.08
N LEU A 76 6.35 -3.92 -0.87
CA LEU A 76 6.19 -3.07 0.30
C LEU A 76 7.50 -2.36 0.65
N ARG A 77 8.62 -3.09 0.63
CA ARG A 77 9.94 -2.54 0.89
C ARG A 77 10.37 -1.56 -0.20
N GLU A 78 10.12 -1.88 -1.46
CA GLU A 78 10.40 -0.99 -2.59
C GLU A 78 9.63 0.33 -2.48
N GLY A 79 8.34 0.28 -2.14
CA GLY A 79 7.54 1.48 -1.87
C GLY A 79 8.14 2.35 -0.77
N VAL A 80 8.58 1.74 0.33
CA VAL A 80 9.26 2.46 1.42
C VAL A 80 10.62 3.02 1.00
N GLN A 81 11.43 2.27 0.26
CA GLN A 81 12.74 2.71 -0.23
C GLN A 81 12.63 3.86 -1.24
N ALA A 82 11.59 3.84 -2.06
CA ALA A 82 11.21 4.98 -2.91
C ALA A 82 10.59 6.12 -2.10
N GLY A 83 10.37 5.96 -0.79
CA GLY A 83 9.76 6.96 0.10
C GLY A 83 8.29 7.24 -0.18
N LEU A 84 7.60 6.32 -0.86
CA LEU A 84 6.16 6.40 -1.11
C LEU A 84 5.39 6.04 0.16
N VAL A 85 5.52 6.86 1.18
CA VAL A 85 4.94 6.66 2.51
C VAL A 85 4.14 7.89 2.92
N SER A 86 3.19 7.72 3.84
CA SER A 86 2.39 8.84 4.33
C SER A 86 3.23 9.85 5.10
N ARG A 87 2.73 11.10 5.19
CA ARG A 87 3.41 12.23 5.82
C ARG A 87 3.83 11.98 7.28
N ASP A 88 3.22 11.05 7.99
CA ASP A 88 3.54 10.70 9.38
C ASP A 88 4.67 9.66 9.51
N ALA A 89 5.59 9.60 8.55
CA ALA A 89 6.69 8.63 8.51
C ALA A 89 7.97 9.08 9.26
N ASP A 90 8.02 10.33 9.72
CA ASP A 90 9.16 10.89 10.46
C ASP A 90 9.50 10.04 11.69
N GLU A 91 8.46 9.61 12.41
CA GLU A 91 8.57 8.84 13.64
C GLU A 91 7.66 7.61 13.60
N GLY A 92 8.20 6.44 13.95
CA GLY A 92 7.43 5.19 13.93
C GLY A 92 7.00 4.76 12.53
N PHE A 93 6.01 3.87 12.46
CA PHE A 93 5.53 3.29 11.21
C PHE A 93 4.51 4.22 10.53
N PRO A 94 4.63 4.48 9.21
CA PRO A 94 3.65 5.31 8.51
C PRO A 94 2.28 4.63 8.44
N ARG A 95 1.20 5.41 8.50
CA ARG A 95 -0.16 4.84 8.33
C ARG A 95 -0.39 4.19 6.97
N HIS A 96 0.21 4.77 5.92
CA HIS A 96 0.08 4.30 4.55
C HIS A 96 1.44 4.17 3.89
N ILE A 97 1.61 3.09 3.14
CA ILE A 97 2.71 2.86 2.21
C ILE A 97 2.07 2.60 0.86
N TRP A 98 2.61 3.20 -0.20
CA TRP A 98 2.14 2.97 -1.56
C TRP A 98 3.18 2.19 -2.36
N MET A 99 2.69 1.24 -3.14
CA MET A 99 3.49 0.37 -3.99
C MET A 99 3.02 0.55 -5.43
N VAL A 100 3.94 0.49 -6.38
CA VAL A 100 3.63 0.53 -7.81
C VAL A 100 4.02 -0.81 -8.42
N HIS A 101 3.06 -1.51 -9.02
CA HIS A 101 3.29 -2.78 -9.69
C HIS A 101 2.48 -2.82 -10.99
N GLU A 102 3.16 -3.09 -12.11
CA GLU A 102 2.51 -3.20 -13.45
C GLU A 102 1.60 -2.02 -13.78
N GLY A 103 2.01 -0.79 -13.41
CA GLY A 103 1.23 0.42 -13.67
C GLY A 103 -0.01 0.59 -12.77
N ARG A 104 -0.23 -0.29 -11.79
CA ARG A 104 -1.25 -0.16 -10.75
C ARG A 104 -0.63 0.32 -9.44
N VAL A 105 -1.41 1.08 -8.68
CA VAL A 105 -1.02 1.52 -7.33
C VAL A 105 -1.74 0.64 -6.32
N ILE A 106 -0.98 0.14 -5.36
CA ILE A 106 -1.51 -0.60 -4.22
C ILE A 106 -1.25 0.23 -2.98
N GLU A 107 -2.29 0.47 -2.19
CA GLU A 107 -2.18 1.11 -0.90
C GLU A 107 -2.09 0.05 0.20
N ALA A 108 -0.95 0.02 0.89
CA ALA A 108 -0.74 -0.74 2.09
C ALA A 108 -1.08 0.11 3.32
N ARG A 109 -2.03 -0.37 4.14
CA ARG A 109 -2.43 0.27 5.39
C ARG A 109 -1.82 -0.46 6.57
N CYS A 110 -1.34 0.29 7.56
CA CYS A 110 -0.83 -0.28 8.80
C CYS A 110 -1.98 -0.87 9.64
N ASP A 111 -1.85 -2.14 10.01
CA ASP A 111 -2.74 -2.86 10.91
C ASP A 111 -2.34 -2.72 12.37
N ASN A 112 -1.04 -2.80 12.63
CA ASN A 112 -0.46 -2.73 13.97
C ASN A 112 0.79 -1.83 13.91
N MET A 113 0.67 -0.65 14.53
CA MET A 113 1.71 0.37 14.58
C MET A 113 2.89 -0.05 15.46
N GLU A 114 2.73 -0.98 16.40
CA GLU A 114 3.83 -1.48 17.23
C GLU A 114 4.62 -2.55 16.49
N ALA A 115 3.92 -3.42 15.74
CA ALA A 115 4.53 -4.53 15.00
C ALA A 115 4.96 -4.17 13.56
N GLY A 116 4.54 -3.02 13.04
CA GLY A 116 4.84 -2.58 11.68
C GLY A 116 4.21 -3.45 10.60
N THR A 117 3.01 -3.97 10.84
CA THR A 117 2.34 -4.90 9.92
C THR A 117 1.36 -4.19 9.00
N TYR A 118 1.31 -4.61 7.74
CA TYR A 118 0.52 -3.98 6.69
C TYR A 118 -0.27 -4.99 5.86
N HIS A 119 -1.43 -4.55 5.37
CA HIS A 119 -2.16 -5.21 4.27
C HIS A 119 -2.43 -4.22 3.14
N GLY A 120 -2.35 -4.72 1.90
CA GLY A 120 -2.54 -3.94 0.68
C GLY A 120 -3.92 -4.11 0.07
N TYR A 121 -4.37 -3.09 -0.67
CA TYR A 121 -5.45 -3.19 -1.65
C TYR A 121 -5.13 -2.33 -2.88
N PRO A 122 -5.52 -2.76 -4.09
CA PRO A 122 -5.42 -1.91 -5.27
C PRO A 122 -6.23 -0.63 -5.08
N LEU A 123 -5.67 0.48 -5.57
CA LEU A 123 -6.45 1.68 -5.81
C LEU A 123 -7.11 1.61 -7.17
N GLU A 124 -8.32 2.16 -7.25
CA GLU A 124 -9.03 2.34 -8.50
C GLU A 124 -8.25 3.29 -9.41
N ALA A 125 -8.36 3.09 -10.73
CA ALA A 125 -7.60 3.86 -11.70
C ALA A 125 -7.96 5.36 -11.68
N ASP A 126 -9.17 5.73 -11.23
CA ASP A 126 -9.63 7.10 -11.10
C ASP A 126 -9.41 7.70 -9.69
N ASP A 127 -8.73 6.98 -8.79
CA ASP A 127 -8.35 7.51 -7.48
C ASP A 127 -7.24 8.57 -7.64
N PRO A 128 -7.46 9.83 -7.21
CA PRO A 128 -6.43 10.88 -7.30
C PRO A 128 -5.11 10.55 -6.60
N MET A 129 -5.15 9.66 -5.59
CA MET A 129 -3.94 9.18 -4.92
C MET A 129 -3.12 8.27 -5.82
N ALA A 130 -3.77 7.44 -6.66
CA ALA A 130 -3.07 6.58 -7.60
C ALA A 130 -2.26 7.43 -8.60
N ASP A 131 -2.86 8.49 -9.14
CA ASP A 131 -2.18 9.44 -10.01
C ASP A 131 -1.01 10.16 -9.32
N ALA A 132 -1.20 10.58 -8.06
CA ALA A 132 -0.15 11.23 -7.29
C ALA A 132 1.05 10.31 -7.04
N VAL A 133 0.79 9.06 -6.65
CA VAL A 133 1.83 8.05 -6.43
C VAL A 133 2.56 7.71 -7.72
N LYS A 134 1.85 7.52 -8.85
CA LYS A 134 2.49 7.25 -10.14
C LYS A 134 3.43 8.37 -10.57
N ARG A 135 3.00 9.63 -10.46
CA ARG A 135 3.85 10.79 -10.77
C ARG A 135 5.09 10.82 -9.90
N GLU A 136 4.92 10.61 -8.60
CA GLU A 136 6.03 10.66 -7.66
C GLU A 136 7.00 9.49 -7.82
N TRP A 137 6.47 8.29 -8.12
CA TRP A 137 7.28 7.13 -8.48
C TRP A 137 8.15 7.43 -9.70
N SER A 138 7.55 7.90 -10.80
CA SER A 138 8.32 8.24 -12.01
C SER A 138 9.38 9.31 -11.75
N ARG A 139 9.07 10.33 -10.93
CA ARG A 139 10.03 11.37 -10.55
C ARG A 139 11.23 10.78 -9.81
N ARG A 140 10.99 9.93 -8.80
CA ARG A 140 12.03 9.35 -7.93
C ARG A 140 12.83 8.22 -8.56
N GLN A 141 12.33 7.60 -9.64
CA GLN A 141 13.09 6.61 -10.43
C GLN A 141 14.01 7.27 -11.46
N ALA A 142 13.82 8.57 -11.75
CA ALA A 142 14.65 9.34 -12.67
C ALA A 142 15.81 10.07 -11.97
N GLU A 143 15.86 10.03 -10.63
CA GLU A 143 16.88 10.61 -9.75
C GLU A 143 17.86 9.54 -9.29
#